data_AF-A0AAJ6VCW5-F1
#
_entry.id   AF-A0AAJ6VCW5-F1
#
_cell.length_a   1.000
_cell.length_b   1.000
_cell.length_c   1.000
_cell.angle_alpha   90.00
_cell.angle_beta   90.00
_cell.angle_gamma   90.00
#
_symmetry.space_group_name_H-M   'P 1'
#
loop_
_entity.id
_entity.type
_entity.pdbx_description
1 polymer ?
#
loop_
_entity_poly.entity_id
_entity_poly.type
_entity_poly.pdbx_seq_one_letter_code
_entity_poly.pdbx_strand_id
1 'polypeptide(L)'
;MRPKIYLYGDSITEESFGDGGWGASLSHHFSRTVDVVLRGYSGYNTRWALKVAERIFPPVESGGVPPLAVTVFFGANDACLPDRYSAFQHVPLHEYKQNLHSIISFFKKRWPEIVILLITPPPIEEDARVRHPYIENPSGLPERTNEAAGAYDQACMSVAKECGCPVVDLWIKMQECLDWKKAYLSDGLHLTQAGNRIVFEEVVKKLKEQGICVENLPVDLPLIANIDPQDPLKAFQDY
;
A
#
# COMPACT_ATOMS: atom_id res chain seq x y z
N MET A 1 -8.31 22.68 2.18
CA MET A 1 -7.89 21.37 2.73
C MET A 1 -7.35 20.54 1.59
N ARG A 2 -6.18 19.89 1.74
CA ARG A 2 -5.61 19.07 0.67
C ARG A 2 -6.44 17.80 0.47
N PRO A 3 -6.52 17.27 -0.75
CA PRO A 3 -6.99 15.91 -0.96
C PRO A 3 -6.08 14.90 -0.25
N LYS A 4 -6.56 13.66 -0.12
CA LYS A 4 -5.84 12.57 0.56
C LYS A 4 -5.48 11.44 -0.40
N ILE A 5 -4.37 10.76 -0.10
CA ILE A 5 -4.08 9.40 -0.57
C ILE A 5 -3.98 8.52 0.67
N TYR A 6 -4.82 7.49 0.75
CA TYR A 6 -4.76 6.52 1.84
C TYR A 6 -3.84 5.35 1.50
N LEU A 7 -3.02 4.93 2.47
CA LEU A 7 -2.21 3.72 2.35
C LEU A 7 -2.83 2.62 3.20
N TYR A 8 -3.58 1.70 2.58
CA TYR A 8 -4.30 0.64 3.28
C TYR A 8 -3.63 -0.72 3.10
N GLY A 9 -3.17 -1.33 4.18
CA GLY A 9 -2.43 -2.59 4.08
C GLY A 9 -2.06 -3.19 5.43
N ASP A 10 -1.15 -4.15 5.39
CA ASP A 10 -0.64 -4.86 6.56
C ASP A 10 0.62 -4.20 7.16
N SER A 11 1.53 -4.99 7.76
CA SER A 11 2.79 -4.53 8.36
C SER A 11 3.70 -3.82 7.36
N ILE A 12 3.73 -4.26 6.09
CA ILE A 12 4.55 -3.63 5.05
C ILE A 12 4.08 -2.18 4.81
N THR A 13 2.78 -1.94 4.98
CA THR A 13 2.21 -0.61 4.93
C THR A 13 2.43 0.14 6.25
N GLU A 14 2.27 -0.51 7.41
CA GLU A 14 2.48 0.09 8.74
C GLU A 14 3.90 0.66 8.89
N GLU A 15 4.90 -0.09 8.43
CA GLU A 15 6.32 0.27 8.49
C GLU A 15 6.75 1.26 7.40
N SER A 16 5.86 1.60 6.45
CA SER A 16 6.19 2.41 5.27
C SER A 16 6.60 3.85 5.57
N PHE A 17 6.39 4.33 6.79
CA PHE A 17 6.83 5.65 7.26
C PHE A 17 8.16 5.61 8.04
N GLY A 18 8.77 4.43 8.17
CA GLY A 18 10.14 4.30 8.71
C GLY A 18 11.20 4.95 7.81
N ASP A 19 12.44 4.94 8.27
CA ASP A 19 13.57 5.51 7.52
C ASP A 19 13.79 4.79 6.18
N GLY A 20 13.75 5.54 5.08
CA GLY A 20 13.75 5.00 3.71
C GLY A 20 12.46 4.30 3.30
N GLY A 21 11.38 4.46 4.06
CA GLY A 21 10.07 3.86 3.80
C GLY A 21 9.33 4.47 2.59
N TRP A 22 8.55 3.65 1.90
CA TRP A 22 7.85 4.06 0.68
C TRP A 22 6.73 5.08 0.93
N GLY A 23 6.06 4.99 2.08
CA GLY A 23 5.02 5.93 2.52
C GLY A 23 5.59 7.29 2.90
N ALA A 24 6.72 7.32 3.60
CA ALA A 24 7.47 8.56 3.87
C ALA A 24 7.92 9.22 2.55
N SER A 25 8.47 8.43 1.63
CA SER A 25 8.88 8.90 0.30
C SER A 25 7.72 9.46 -0.51
N LEU A 26 6.55 8.80 -0.45
CA LEU A 26 5.32 9.28 -1.10
C LEU A 26 4.82 10.59 -0.50
N SER A 27 4.83 10.71 0.84
CA SER A 27 4.46 11.95 1.52
C SER A 27 5.41 13.09 1.16
N HIS A 28 6.71 12.81 1.02
CA HIS A 28 7.67 13.80 0.56
C HIS A 28 7.39 14.21 -0.89
N HIS A 29 7.13 13.25 -1.79
CA HIS A 29 6.82 13.50 -3.19
C HIS A 29 5.61 14.44 -3.35
N PHE A 30 4.51 14.20 -2.63
CA PHE A 30 3.31 15.02 -2.68
C PHE A 30 3.29 16.19 -1.68
N SER A 31 4.47 16.64 -1.20
CA SER A 31 4.56 17.75 -0.26
C SER A 31 3.77 18.97 -0.76
N ARG A 32 2.94 19.53 0.13
CA ARG A 32 2.07 20.69 -0.13
C ARG A 32 0.94 20.49 -1.14
N THR A 33 0.75 19.29 -1.69
CA THR A 33 -0.32 19.00 -2.66
C THR A 33 -1.33 17.97 -2.15
N VAL A 34 -0.87 16.91 -1.48
CA VAL A 34 -1.73 15.82 -0.99
C VAL A 34 -1.29 15.38 0.40
N ASP A 35 -2.26 15.09 1.27
CA ASP A 35 -1.98 14.43 2.55
C ASP A 35 -1.93 12.91 2.35
N VAL A 36 -0.77 12.31 2.60
CA VAL A 36 -0.61 10.84 2.58
C VAL A 36 -0.94 10.29 3.97
N VAL A 37 -1.97 9.45 4.04
CA VAL A 37 -2.55 8.99 5.31
C VAL A 37 -2.33 7.49 5.49
N LEU A 38 -1.50 7.15 6.47
CA LEU A 38 -1.19 5.78 6.84
C LEU A 38 -2.40 5.06 7.47
N ARG A 39 -2.72 3.87 6.94
CA ARG A 39 -3.68 2.87 7.46
C ARG A 39 -3.11 1.45 7.31
N GLY A 40 -1.85 1.27 7.72
CA GLY A 40 -1.24 -0.05 7.85
C GLY A 40 -1.59 -0.71 9.18
N TYR A 41 -1.76 -2.04 9.16
CA TYR A 41 -2.11 -2.83 10.34
C TYR A 41 -1.31 -4.13 10.36
N SER A 42 -0.27 -4.17 11.20
CA SER A 42 0.64 -5.31 11.29
C SER A 42 -0.09 -6.63 11.56
N GLY A 43 0.26 -7.66 10.79
CA GLY A 43 -0.33 -8.99 10.86
C GLY A 43 -1.73 -9.15 10.25
N TYR A 44 -2.37 -8.09 9.75
CA TYR A 44 -3.73 -8.20 9.20
C TYR A 44 -3.76 -8.92 7.85
N ASN A 45 -4.81 -9.73 7.67
CA ASN A 45 -5.21 -10.30 6.39
C ASN A 45 -6.46 -9.57 5.84
N THR A 46 -6.88 -9.91 4.62
CA THR A 46 -8.02 -9.26 3.97
C THR A 46 -9.35 -9.46 4.71
N ARG A 47 -9.53 -10.59 5.41
CA ARG A 47 -10.73 -10.88 6.22
C ARG A 47 -10.87 -9.87 7.36
N TRP A 48 -9.78 -9.59 8.06
CA TRP A 48 -9.77 -8.63 9.16
C TRP A 48 -9.85 -7.19 8.66
N ALA A 49 -9.17 -6.89 7.54
CA ALA A 49 -9.25 -5.60 6.88
C ALA A 49 -10.72 -5.20 6.58
N LEU A 50 -11.52 -6.10 6.01
CA LEU A 50 -12.95 -5.83 5.78
C LEU A 50 -13.71 -5.51 7.06
N LYS A 51 -13.39 -6.19 8.17
CA LYS A 51 -14.08 -6.01 9.45
C LYS A 51 -13.90 -4.60 10.02
N VAL A 52 -12.77 -3.96 9.73
CA VAL A 52 -12.40 -2.65 10.29
C VAL A 52 -12.60 -1.48 9.32
N ALA A 53 -12.84 -1.74 8.03
CA ALA A 53 -12.89 -0.72 6.97
C ALA A 53 -13.83 0.46 7.29
N GLU A 54 -15.06 0.19 7.74
CA GLU A 54 -16.04 1.23 8.10
C GLU A 54 -15.56 2.14 9.24
N ARG A 55 -14.82 1.60 10.22
CA ARG A 55 -14.30 2.38 11.34
C ARG A 55 -13.12 3.24 10.91
N ILE A 56 -12.31 2.75 9.98
CA ILE A 56 -11.05 3.37 9.58
C ILE A 56 -11.26 4.51 8.59
N PHE A 57 -12.24 4.33 7.71
CA PHE A 57 -12.59 5.27 6.66
C PHE A 57 -13.99 5.79 6.95
N PRO A 58 -14.14 6.86 7.74
CA PRO A 58 -15.45 7.47 7.94
C PRO A 58 -15.95 8.15 6.64
N PRO A 59 -17.25 8.41 6.53
CA PRO A 59 -17.79 9.23 5.44
C PRO A 59 -17.11 10.60 5.39
N VAL A 60 -17.06 11.19 4.21
CA VAL A 60 -16.61 12.59 4.08
C VAL A 60 -17.66 13.46 4.76
N GLU A 61 -17.23 14.23 5.76
CA GLU A 61 -18.08 15.24 6.39
C GLU A 61 -18.53 16.28 5.36
N SER A 62 -19.66 16.94 5.59
CA SER A 62 -20.18 17.95 4.66
C SER A 62 -19.12 19.02 4.39
N GLY A 63 -18.72 19.18 3.12
CA GLY A 63 -17.67 20.11 2.69
C GLY A 63 -16.24 19.57 2.68
N GLY A 64 -16.02 18.30 3.03
CA GLY A 64 -14.70 17.67 2.94
C GLY A 64 -14.29 17.32 1.51
N VAL A 65 -12.98 17.31 1.25
CA VAL A 65 -12.41 16.89 -0.05
C VAL A 65 -12.31 15.36 -0.08
N PRO A 66 -12.87 14.69 -1.10
CA PRO A 66 -12.74 13.24 -1.23
C PRO A 66 -11.26 12.85 -1.48
N PRO A 67 -10.82 11.66 -1.05
CA PRO A 67 -9.50 11.17 -1.38
C PRO A 67 -9.35 10.95 -2.90
N LEU A 68 -8.14 11.21 -3.41
CA LEU A 68 -7.79 10.95 -4.81
C LEU A 68 -7.54 9.46 -5.04
N ALA A 69 -6.86 8.82 -4.10
CA ALA A 69 -6.53 7.40 -4.21
C ALA A 69 -6.50 6.68 -2.87
N VAL A 70 -6.57 5.35 -2.96
CA VAL A 70 -6.20 4.41 -1.90
C VAL A 70 -5.33 3.32 -2.49
N THR A 71 -4.20 3.05 -1.86
CA THR A 71 -3.45 1.80 -2.14
C THR A 71 -4.05 0.69 -1.29
N VAL A 72 -4.19 -0.51 -1.85
CA VAL A 72 -4.60 -1.72 -1.13
C VAL A 72 -3.47 -2.74 -1.25
N PHE A 73 -2.76 -2.97 -0.16
CA PHE A 73 -1.56 -3.80 -0.11
C PHE A 73 -1.69 -4.87 0.96
N PHE A 74 -2.33 -5.97 0.58
CA PHE A 74 -2.57 -7.16 1.40
C PHE A 74 -2.20 -8.42 0.59
N GLY A 75 -2.26 -9.59 1.23
CA GLY A 75 -1.96 -10.87 0.61
C GLY A 75 -0.77 -11.58 1.26
N ALA A 76 0.17 -10.85 1.87
CA ALA A 76 1.34 -11.45 2.50
C ALA A 76 0.95 -12.34 3.69
N ASN A 77 0.00 -11.89 4.51
CA ASN A 77 -0.53 -12.66 5.64
C ASN A 77 -1.54 -13.72 5.19
N ASP A 78 -2.41 -13.37 4.25
CA ASP A 78 -3.38 -14.29 3.63
C ASP A 78 -2.68 -15.54 3.07
N ALA A 79 -1.48 -15.36 2.48
CA ALA A 79 -0.65 -16.41 1.90
C ALA A 79 0.08 -17.32 2.91
N CYS A 80 -0.14 -17.17 4.22
CA CYS A 80 0.30 -18.19 5.17
C CYS A 80 -0.24 -19.56 4.78
N LEU A 81 0.55 -20.60 4.93
CA LEU A 81 0.10 -21.95 4.65
C LEU A 81 -0.80 -22.47 5.79
N PRO A 82 -1.92 -23.15 5.47
CA PRO A 82 -2.90 -23.59 6.47
C PRO A 82 -2.39 -24.72 7.39
N ASP A 83 -1.29 -25.38 7.03
CA ASP A 83 -0.65 -26.46 7.77
C ASP A 83 0.68 -26.01 8.44
N ARG A 84 0.87 -24.71 8.65
CA ARG A 84 2.07 -24.12 9.27
C ARG A 84 1.75 -23.28 10.51
N TYR A 85 2.78 -22.88 11.25
CA TYR A 85 2.63 -22.22 12.56
C TYR A 85 1.79 -20.93 12.51
N SER A 86 1.87 -20.16 11.42
CA SER A 86 1.07 -18.94 11.24
C SER A 86 -0.25 -19.16 10.47
N ALA A 87 -0.78 -20.39 10.44
CA ALA A 87 -2.02 -20.74 9.75
C ALA A 87 -3.24 -19.89 10.18
N PHE A 88 -3.23 -19.29 11.37
CA PHE A 88 -4.30 -18.39 11.83
C PHE A 88 -4.46 -17.13 10.96
N GLN A 89 -3.42 -16.73 10.22
CA GLN A 89 -3.47 -15.61 9.28
C GLN A 89 -4.01 -16.02 7.90
N HIS A 90 -4.07 -17.33 7.60
CA HIS A 90 -4.46 -17.84 6.29
C HIS A 90 -5.88 -17.40 5.87
N VAL A 91 -5.98 -17.01 4.60
CA VAL A 91 -7.26 -16.74 3.92
C VAL A 91 -7.26 -17.46 2.58
N PRO A 92 -8.07 -18.51 2.37
CA PRO A 92 -8.08 -19.27 1.13
C PRO A 92 -8.20 -18.38 -0.12
N LEU A 93 -7.51 -18.72 -1.22
CA LEU A 93 -7.44 -17.91 -2.44
C LEU A 93 -8.81 -17.40 -2.94
N HIS A 94 -9.84 -18.24 -2.92
CA HIS A 94 -11.19 -17.84 -3.35
C HIS A 94 -11.77 -16.75 -2.45
N GLU A 95 -11.57 -16.86 -1.14
CA GLU A 95 -12.00 -15.86 -0.16
C GLU A 95 -11.16 -14.58 -0.29
N TYR A 96 -9.84 -14.69 -0.50
CA TYR A 96 -8.97 -13.54 -0.76
C TYR A 96 -9.47 -12.72 -1.95
N LYS A 97 -9.80 -13.36 -3.09
CA LYS A 97 -10.36 -12.67 -4.25
C LYS A 97 -11.69 -11.98 -3.91
N GLN A 98 -12.61 -12.68 -3.24
CA GLN A 98 -13.89 -12.11 -2.79
C GLN A 98 -13.68 -10.92 -1.85
N ASN A 99 -12.70 -10.99 -0.97
CA ASN A 99 -12.38 -9.93 -0.04
C ASN A 99 -11.84 -8.70 -0.78
N LEU A 100 -10.94 -8.87 -1.74
CA LEU A 100 -10.45 -7.77 -2.58
C LEU A 100 -11.60 -7.10 -3.36
N HIS A 101 -12.51 -7.88 -3.98
CA HIS A 101 -13.70 -7.30 -4.63
C HIS A 101 -14.55 -6.50 -3.65
N SER A 102 -14.71 -6.99 -2.42
CA SER A 102 -15.48 -6.31 -1.38
C SER A 102 -14.81 -5.02 -0.91
N ILE A 103 -13.48 -5.01 -0.77
CA ILE A 103 -12.69 -3.81 -0.45
C ILE A 103 -12.83 -2.77 -1.56
N ILE A 104 -12.71 -3.19 -2.83
CA ILE A 104 -12.88 -2.32 -3.99
C ILE A 104 -14.30 -1.72 -4.02
N SER A 105 -15.31 -2.57 -3.85
CA SER A 105 -16.72 -2.16 -3.82
C SER A 105 -17.00 -1.17 -2.69
N PHE A 106 -16.43 -1.41 -1.49
CA PHE A 106 -16.52 -0.51 -0.36
C PHE A 106 -16.02 0.89 -0.71
N PHE A 107 -14.81 1.01 -1.28
CA PHE A 107 -14.23 2.30 -1.63
C PHE A 107 -14.97 2.98 -2.79
N LYS A 108 -15.38 2.25 -3.84
CA LYS A 108 -16.17 2.83 -4.95
C LYS A 108 -17.54 3.31 -4.50
N LYS A 109 -18.21 2.60 -3.59
CA LYS A 109 -19.47 3.05 -3.00
C LYS A 109 -19.28 4.31 -2.17
N ARG A 110 -18.14 4.41 -1.47
CA ARG A 110 -17.82 5.55 -0.61
C ARG A 110 -17.40 6.79 -1.39
N TRP A 111 -16.57 6.59 -2.41
CA TRP A 111 -15.94 7.61 -3.23
C TRP A 111 -15.94 7.13 -4.69
N PRO A 112 -16.96 7.46 -5.49
CA PRO A 112 -17.11 6.91 -6.86
C PRO A 112 -15.88 7.13 -7.75
N GLU A 113 -15.28 8.32 -7.64
CA GLU A 113 -14.14 8.75 -8.46
C GLU A 113 -12.77 8.34 -7.89
N ILE A 114 -12.70 7.63 -6.75
CA ILE A 114 -11.41 7.26 -6.15
C ILE A 114 -10.63 6.30 -7.06
N VAL A 115 -9.33 6.55 -7.18
CA VAL A 115 -8.38 5.61 -7.77
C VAL A 115 -8.03 4.53 -6.72
N ILE A 116 -8.31 3.28 -7.03
CA ILE A 116 -7.96 2.15 -6.15
C ILE A 116 -6.78 1.44 -6.78
N LEU A 117 -5.60 1.59 -6.18
CA LEU A 117 -4.35 0.99 -6.66
C LEU A 117 -4.06 -0.27 -5.84
N LEU A 118 -4.15 -1.44 -6.48
CA LEU A 118 -3.76 -2.69 -5.82
C LEU A 118 -2.23 -2.85 -5.87
N ILE A 119 -1.65 -3.44 -4.83
CA ILE A 119 -0.24 -3.84 -4.80
C ILE A 119 -0.23 -5.32 -4.41
N THR A 120 0.37 -6.16 -5.25
CA THR A 120 0.46 -7.60 -4.97
C THR A 120 1.45 -7.88 -3.83
N PRO A 121 1.31 -8.99 -3.07
CA PRO A 121 2.25 -9.31 -2.02
C PRO A 121 3.69 -9.42 -2.56
N PRO A 122 4.72 -9.06 -1.77
CA PRO A 122 6.10 -9.25 -2.18
C PRO A 122 6.43 -10.75 -2.31
N PRO A 123 7.54 -11.10 -2.99
CA PRO A 123 8.06 -12.46 -2.94
C PRO A 123 8.54 -12.81 -1.52
N ILE A 124 8.67 -14.11 -1.22
CA ILE A 124 9.06 -14.62 0.10
C ILE A 124 10.42 -15.29 0.04
N GLU A 125 11.31 -14.93 0.97
CA GLU A 125 12.57 -15.64 1.20
C GLU A 125 12.38 -16.68 2.31
N GLU A 126 12.14 -17.92 1.93
CA GLU A 126 11.78 -19.01 2.84
C GLU A 126 12.83 -19.27 3.93
N ASP A 127 14.12 -19.23 3.59
CA ASP A 127 15.18 -19.51 4.58
C ASP A 127 15.24 -18.41 5.66
N ALA A 128 15.05 -17.15 5.28
CA ALA A 128 14.96 -16.02 6.20
C ALA A 128 13.69 -16.09 7.04
N ARG A 129 12.55 -16.55 6.48
CA ARG A 129 11.33 -16.77 7.28
C ARG A 129 11.53 -17.83 8.36
N VAL A 130 12.29 -18.90 8.07
CA VAL A 130 12.68 -19.89 9.08
C VAL A 130 13.61 -19.29 10.15
N ARG A 131 14.56 -18.42 9.76
CA ARG A 131 15.49 -17.74 10.70
C ARG A 131 14.82 -16.65 11.54
N HIS A 132 13.79 -16.00 11.01
CA HIS A 132 13.13 -14.84 11.62
C HIS A 132 11.61 -15.05 11.74
N PRO A 133 11.15 -16.13 12.39
CA PRO A 133 9.73 -16.38 12.48
C PRO A 133 9.07 -15.33 13.39
N TYR A 134 7.84 -14.93 13.06
CA TYR A 134 7.13 -13.91 13.85
C TYR A 134 6.67 -14.45 15.21
N ILE A 135 6.35 -15.75 15.26
CA ILE A 135 6.06 -16.50 16.47
C ILE A 135 7.05 -17.66 16.61
N GLU A 136 7.13 -18.27 17.79
CA GLU A 136 7.93 -19.48 17.98
C GLU A 136 7.55 -20.53 16.93
N ASN A 137 8.55 -21.05 16.21
CA ASN A 137 8.36 -22.03 15.13
C ASN A 137 9.19 -23.31 15.37
N PRO A 138 8.74 -24.21 16.27
CA PRO A 138 9.36 -25.50 16.52
C PRO A 138 9.44 -26.43 15.29
N SER A 139 8.63 -26.19 14.25
CA SER A 139 8.63 -27.03 13.04
C SER A 139 9.86 -26.81 12.15
N GLY A 140 10.50 -25.63 12.24
CA GLY A 140 11.60 -25.25 11.36
C GLY A 140 11.21 -25.12 9.89
N LEU A 141 9.91 -25.09 9.56
CA LEU A 141 9.40 -24.90 8.21
C LEU A 141 8.92 -23.46 8.01
N PRO A 142 9.09 -22.87 6.82
CA PRO A 142 8.61 -21.52 6.57
C PRO A 142 7.08 -21.50 6.62
N GLU A 143 6.50 -20.49 7.30
CA GLU A 143 5.05 -20.34 7.41
C GLU A 143 4.38 -19.81 6.13
N ARG A 144 5.19 -19.30 5.21
CA ARG A 144 4.81 -18.79 3.87
C ARG A 144 5.85 -19.31 2.87
N THR A 145 5.42 -19.62 1.66
CA THR A 145 6.32 -19.97 0.55
C THR A 145 6.25 -18.92 -0.55
N ASN A 146 7.31 -18.82 -1.36
CA ASN A 146 7.29 -17.92 -2.51
C ASN A 146 6.27 -18.38 -3.56
N GLU A 147 6.07 -19.70 -3.68
CA GLU A 147 5.03 -20.28 -4.53
C GLU A 147 3.63 -19.86 -4.08
N ALA A 148 3.34 -19.93 -2.78
CA ALA A 148 2.07 -19.46 -2.24
C ALA A 148 1.89 -17.96 -2.53
N ALA A 149 2.89 -17.13 -2.23
CA ALA A 149 2.83 -15.69 -2.53
C ALA A 149 2.53 -15.42 -4.01
N GLY A 150 3.15 -16.17 -4.94
CA GLY A 150 2.87 -16.10 -6.37
C GLY A 150 1.41 -16.44 -6.73
N ALA A 151 0.78 -17.38 -6.03
CA ALA A 151 -0.65 -17.66 -6.24
C ALA A 151 -1.56 -16.49 -5.81
N TYR A 152 -1.22 -15.79 -4.72
CA TYR A 152 -1.97 -14.60 -4.25
C TYR A 152 -1.69 -13.38 -5.12
N ASP A 153 -0.48 -13.25 -5.65
CA ASP A 153 -0.13 -12.28 -6.68
C ASP A 153 -1.06 -12.42 -7.91
N GLN A 154 -1.10 -13.62 -8.50
CA GLN A 154 -1.95 -13.88 -9.66
C GLN A 154 -3.44 -13.66 -9.37
N ALA A 155 -3.89 -14.03 -8.16
CA ALA A 155 -5.26 -13.74 -7.71
C ALA A 155 -5.55 -12.24 -7.63
N CYS A 156 -4.62 -11.45 -7.08
CA CYS A 156 -4.73 -9.99 -6.99
C CYS A 156 -4.73 -9.34 -8.38
N MET A 157 -3.84 -9.77 -9.27
CA MET A 157 -3.78 -9.31 -10.67
C MET A 157 -5.08 -9.60 -11.43
N SER A 158 -5.66 -10.78 -11.22
CA SER A 158 -6.96 -11.16 -11.79
C SER A 158 -8.06 -10.21 -11.33
N VAL A 159 -8.17 -9.96 -10.01
CA VAL A 159 -9.17 -9.04 -9.45
C VAL A 159 -8.97 -7.62 -9.96
N ALA A 160 -7.73 -7.13 -10.03
CA ALA A 160 -7.41 -5.81 -10.57
C ALA A 160 -7.97 -5.65 -11.99
N LYS A 161 -7.70 -6.64 -12.85
CA LYS A 161 -8.17 -6.68 -14.23
C LYS A 161 -9.69 -6.73 -14.32
N GLU A 162 -10.33 -7.60 -13.54
CA GLU A 162 -11.79 -7.75 -13.49
C GLU A 162 -12.48 -6.45 -13.06
N CYS A 163 -11.89 -5.69 -12.14
CA CYS A 163 -12.43 -4.42 -11.64
C CYS A 163 -11.93 -3.18 -12.39
N GLY A 164 -11.08 -3.33 -13.41
CA GLY A 164 -10.47 -2.20 -14.12
C GLY A 164 -9.62 -1.29 -13.22
N CYS A 165 -9.04 -1.83 -12.15
CA CYS A 165 -8.20 -1.09 -11.22
C CYS A 165 -6.72 -1.17 -11.63
N PRO A 166 -5.94 -0.08 -11.50
CA PRO A 166 -4.49 -0.17 -11.66
C PRO A 166 -3.88 -1.08 -10.58
N VAL A 167 -2.78 -1.75 -10.94
CA VAL A 167 -2.07 -2.68 -10.06
C VAL A 167 -0.56 -2.58 -10.23
N VAL A 168 0.16 -2.68 -9.12
CA VAL A 168 1.61 -2.91 -9.08
C VAL A 168 1.84 -4.40 -8.83
N ASP A 169 2.45 -5.08 -9.79
CA ASP A 169 2.90 -6.47 -9.69
C ASP A 169 4.27 -6.50 -8.98
N LEU A 170 4.23 -6.43 -7.65
CA LEU A 170 5.44 -6.35 -6.84
C LEU A 170 6.20 -7.69 -6.81
N TRP A 171 5.45 -8.79 -6.83
CA TRP A 171 5.99 -10.15 -6.80
C TRP A 171 6.93 -10.39 -8.00
N ILE A 172 6.49 -10.09 -9.23
CA ILE A 172 7.35 -10.19 -10.41
C ILE A 172 8.44 -9.11 -10.35
N LYS A 173 8.07 -7.86 -10.06
CA LYS A 173 8.99 -6.72 -10.17
C LYS A 173 10.25 -6.88 -9.33
N MET A 174 10.11 -7.35 -8.09
CA MET A 174 11.27 -7.58 -7.22
C MET A 174 12.16 -8.70 -7.77
N GLN A 175 11.59 -9.76 -8.32
CA GLN A 175 12.32 -10.94 -8.79
C GLN A 175 13.06 -10.73 -10.14
N GLU A 176 12.88 -9.59 -10.80
CA GLU A 176 13.72 -9.17 -11.95
C GLU A 176 15.19 -8.99 -11.56
N CYS A 177 15.48 -8.76 -10.27
CA CYS A 177 16.84 -8.66 -9.74
C CYS A 177 17.34 -10.02 -9.24
N LEU A 178 18.54 -10.46 -9.66
CA LEU A 178 19.09 -11.77 -9.26
C LEU A 178 19.24 -11.94 -7.74
N ASP A 179 19.57 -10.87 -7.00
CA ASP A 179 19.78 -10.89 -5.54
C ASP A 179 18.59 -10.28 -4.77
N TRP A 180 17.38 -10.32 -5.34
CA TRP A 180 16.18 -9.71 -4.76
C TRP A 180 15.94 -10.09 -3.30
N LYS A 181 16.26 -11.33 -2.93
CA LYS A 181 16.09 -11.89 -1.59
C LYS A 181 16.74 -11.03 -0.51
N LYS A 182 18.00 -10.64 -0.71
CA LYS A 182 18.76 -9.82 0.24
C LYS A 182 18.66 -8.34 -0.06
N ALA A 183 18.54 -8.00 -1.35
CA ALA A 183 18.44 -6.61 -1.77
C ALA A 183 17.15 -5.97 -1.25
N TYR A 184 16.03 -6.68 -1.30
CA TYR A 184 14.71 -6.09 -1.09
C TYR A 184 13.99 -6.55 0.18
N LEU A 185 14.40 -7.66 0.80
CA LEU A 185 13.77 -8.19 2.00
C LEU A 185 14.74 -8.24 3.18
N SER A 186 14.28 -7.78 4.34
CA SER A 186 15.08 -7.68 5.57
C SER A 186 15.03 -8.94 6.42
N ASP A 187 13.87 -9.58 6.49
CA ASP A 187 13.59 -10.79 7.28
C ASP A 187 12.92 -11.90 6.45
N GLY A 188 13.01 -11.78 5.13
CA GLY A 188 12.36 -12.64 4.14
C GLY A 188 10.92 -12.28 3.81
N LEU A 189 10.38 -11.18 4.37
CA LEU A 189 9.07 -10.63 4.03
C LEU A 189 9.05 -9.09 4.01
N HIS A 190 9.50 -8.45 5.09
CA HIS A 190 9.47 -6.99 5.24
C HIS A 190 10.55 -6.32 4.42
N LEU A 191 10.27 -5.12 3.94
CA LEU A 191 11.06 -4.47 2.90
C LEU A 191 12.31 -3.79 3.48
N THR A 192 13.46 -3.96 2.82
CA THR A 192 14.61 -3.08 3.02
C THR A 192 14.32 -1.67 2.47
N GLN A 193 15.24 -0.72 2.66
CA GLN A 193 15.14 0.60 2.00
C GLN A 193 15.07 0.48 0.46
N ALA A 194 15.81 -0.46 -0.13
CA ALA A 194 15.77 -0.69 -1.57
C ALA A 194 14.44 -1.34 -2.00
N GLY A 195 13.89 -2.26 -1.22
CA GLY A 195 12.55 -2.83 -1.46
C GLY A 195 11.45 -1.76 -1.37
N ASN A 196 11.51 -0.89 -0.37
CA ASN A 196 10.62 0.26 -0.22
C ASN A 196 10.72 1.21 -1.43
N ARG A 197 11.94 1.47 -1.92
CA ARG A 197 12.14 2.33 -3.09
C ARG A 197 11.44 1.78 -4.34
N ILE A 198 11.43 0.47 -4.58
CA ILE A 198 10.68 -0.14 -5.69
C ILE A 198 9.19 0.15 -5.55
N VAL A 199 8.62 -0.06 -4.36
CA VAL A 199 7.20 0.21 -4.12
C VAL A 199 6.88 1.67 -4.40
N PHE A 200 7.70 2.60 -3.90
CA PHE A 200 7.53 4.03 -4.14
C PHE A 200 7.55 4.38 -5.64
N GLU A 201 8.57 3.91 -6.37
CA GLU A 201 8.73 4.23 -7.80
C GLU A 201 7.55 3.70 -8.64
N GLU A 202 7.12 2.46 -8.41
CA GLU A 202 5.98 1.88 -9.13
C GLU A 202 4.63 2.49 -8.71
N VAL A 203 4.43 2.82 -7.44
CA VAL A 203 3.22 3.52 -6.97
C VAL A 203 3.11 4.91 -7.61
N VAL A 204 4.19 5.71 -7.61
CA VAL A 204 4.19 7.03 -8.24
C VAL A 204 3.90 6.92 -9.74
N LYS A 205 4.53 5.97 -10.42
CA LYS A 205 4.27 5.69 -11.84
C LYS A 205 2.80 5.37 -12.09
N LYS A 206 2.19 4.47 -11.30
CA LYS A 206 0.78 4.11 -11.44
C LYS A 206 -0.18 5.25 -11.11
N LEU A 207 0.12 6.06 -10.10
CA LEU A 207 -0.68 7.24 -9.79
C LEU A 207 -0.61 8.27 -10.93
N LYS A 208 0.57 8.49 -11.52
CA LYS A 208 0.75 9.38 -12.67
C LYS A 208 -0.01 8.91 -13.91
N GLU A 209 -0.03 7.60 -14.19
CA GLU A 209 -0.86 7.01 -15.26
C GLU A 209 -2.37 7.27 -15.06
N GLN A 210 -2.80 7.55 -13.83
CA GLN A 210 -4.18 7.92 -13.49
C GLN A 210 -4.39 9.44 -13.37
N GLY A 211 -3.41 10.25 -13.76
CA GLY A 211 -3.47 11.72 -13.70
C GLY A 211 -3.17 12.33 -12.33
N ILE A 212 -2.79 11.52 -11.33
CA ILE A 212 -2.41 11.98 -9.99
C ILE A 212 -0.90 12.21 -9.95
N CYS A 213 -0.47 13.42 -10.25
CA CYS A 213 0.93 13.83 -10.19
C CYS A 213 1.08 15.29 -9.75
N VAL A 214 2.23 15.63 -9.17
CA VAL A 214 2.46 16.94 -8.53
C VAL A 214 2.34 18.11 -9.48
N GLU A 215 2.59 17.91 -10.78
CA GLU A 215 2.49 18.94 -11.81
C GLU A 215 1.04 19.37 -12.08
N ASN A 216 0.07 18.51 -11.77
CA ASN A 216 -1.36 18.73 -12.03
C ASN A 216 -2.14 19.12 -10.77
N LEU A 217 -1.51 19.09 -9.60
CA LEU A 217 -2.18 19.29 -8.31
C LEU A 217 -1.88 20.68 -7.75
N PRO A 218 -2.89 21.41 -7.25
CA PRO A 218 -2.67 22.72 -6.67
C PRO A 218 -1.88 22.60 -5.36
N VAL A 219 -0.94 23.52 -5.17
CA VAL A 219 -0.33 23.75 -3.85
C VAL A 219 -1.32 24.46 -2.94
N ASP A 220 -1.33 24.11 -1.67
CA ASP A 220 -2.38 24.55 -0.73
C ASP A 220 -2.28 26.01 -0.27
N LEU A 221 -1.09 26.60 -0.35
CA LEU A 221 -0.77 27.95 0.15
C LEU A 221 0.29 28.61 -0.75
N PRO A 222 0.51 29.94 -0.65
CA PRO A 222 1.50 30.66 -1.46
C PRO A 222 2.89 30.01 -1.44
N LEU A 223 3.51 29.91 -2.62
CA LEU A 223 4.93 29.57 -2.72
C LEU A 223 5.78 30.74 -2.21
N ILE A 224 6.94 30.46 -1.62
CA ILE A 224 7.87 31.50 -1.17
C ILE A 224 8.25 32.49 -2.28
N ALA A 225 8.33 32.00 -3.52
CA ALA A 225 8.60 32.82 -4.71
C ALA A 225 7.49 33.84 -5.02
N ASN A 226 6.29 33.66 -4.46
CA ASN A 226 5.14 34.55 -4.63
C ASN A 226 4.95 35.50 -3.43
N ILE A 227 5.79 35.41 -2.40
CA ILE A 227 5.73 36.27 -1.21
C ILE A 227 6.63 37.49 -1.47
N ASP A 228 6.02 38.68 -1.55
CA ASP A 228 6.74 39.94 -1.66
C ASP A 228 7.47 40.24 -0.32
N PRO A 229 8.81 40.39 -0.30
CA PRO A 229 9.53 40.73 0.93
C PRO A 229 9.12 42.07 1.56
N GLN A 230 8.56 43.00 0.79
CA GLN A 230 8.13 44.32 1.27
C GLN A 230 6.68 44.30 1.78
N ASP A 231 5.86 43.35 1.32
CA ASP A 231 4.49 43.14 1.79
C ASP A 231 4.15 41.63 1.86
N PRO A 232 4.72 40.87 2.81
CA PRO A 232 4.61 39.41 2.81
C PRO A 232 3.17 38.90 2.98
N LEU A 233 2.31 39.67 3.65
CA LEU A 233 0.95 39.27 3.97
C LEU A 233 0.00 39.37 2.77
N LYS A 234 0.36 40.16 1.75
CA LYS A 234 -0.46 40.33 0.54
C LYS A 234 -0.76 39.02 -0.18
N ALA A 235 0.22 38.12 -0.25
CA ALA A 235 0.09 36.83 -0.93
C ALA A 235 -0.97 35.90 -0.29
N PHE A 236 -1.40 36.18 0.95
CA PHE A 236 -2.36 35.38 1.69
C PHE A 236 -3.81 35.90 1.59
N GLN A 237 -4.05 37.06 0.97
CA GLN A 237 -5.39 37.67 0.91
C GLN A 237 -6.35 36.93 -0.04
N ASP A 238 -5.80 36.17 -0.99
CA ASP A 238 -6.56 35.44 -2.02
C ASP A 238 -6.83 33.96 -1.64
N TYR A 239 -6.50 33.53 -0.41
CA TYR A 239 -6.59 32.15 0.07
C TYR A 239 -7.59 31.94 1.21
#